data_AF-A0A1S4D402-F1
#
_entry.id   AF-A0A1S4D402-F1
#
_cell.length_a   1.000
_cell.length_b   1.000
_cell.length_c   1.000
_cell.angle_alpha   90.00
_cell.angle_beta   90.00
_cell.angle_gamma   90.00
#
_symmetry.space_group_name_H-M   'P 1'
#
loop_
_entity.id
_entity.type
_entity.pdbx_description
1 polymer ?
#
loop_
_entity_poly.entity_id
_entity_poly.type
_entity_poly.pdbx_seq_one_letter_code
_entity_poly.pdbx_strand_id
1 'polypeptide(L)'
;MSYACQVVRAGLNIEIAPDLIANQLNVRNGALILQVPGNSLAAKAGLLPTTRGFAGNIVLGDIIEAVDGKPVRSKADLYKALDNYNIGDEVRLKIRRGNENMELSIALEEKDS
;
A
#
# COMPACT_ATOMS: atom_id res chain seq x y z
N MET A 1 10.52 26.83 -21.98
CA MET A 1 9.29 26.50 -21.24
C MET A 1 8.87 25.10 -21.65
N SER A 2 9.29 24.10 -20.89
CA SER A 2 8.89 22.70 -21.11
C SER A 2 7.83 22.38 -20.08
N TYR A 3 6.57 22.33 -20.51
CA TYR A 3 5.51 21.76 -19.68
C TYR A 3 5.77 20.25 -19.61
N ALA A 4 6.42 19.81 -18.54
CA ALA A 4 6.40 18.40 -18.19
C ALA A 4 4.93 18.07 -17.88
N CYS A 5 4.28 17.31 -18.76
CA CYS A 5 2.99 16.71 -18.48
C CYS A 5 3.24 15.73 -17.32
N GLN A 6 3.05 16.17 -16.07
CA GLN A 6 3.07 15.25 -14.93
C GLN A 6 1.97 14.23 -15.19
N VAL A 7 2.38 12.97 -15.36
CA VAL A 7 1.45 11.86 -15.49
C VAL A 7 0.87 11.64 -14.09
N VAL A 8 -0.23 12.32 -13.80
CA VAL A 8 -1.00 12.14 -12.57
C VAL A 8 -1.60 10.74 -12.62
N ARG A 9 -1.20 9.87 -11.67
CA ARG A 9 -1.72 8.51 -11.54
C ARG A 9 -2.51 8.37 -10.25
N ALA A 10 -3.63 7.67 -10.33
CA ALA A 10 -4.36 7.24 -9.15
C ALA A 10 -3.50 6.26 -8.35
N GLY A 11 -3.51 6.42 -7.04
CA GLY A 11 -2.75 5.55 -6.17
C GLY A 11 -3.09 5.75 -4.70
N LEU A 12 -2.20 5.21 -3.88
CA LEU A 12 -2.25 5.35 -2.44
C LEU A 12 -1.01 6.14 -2.01
N ASN A 13 -1.20 7.16 -1.18
CA ASN A 13 -0.10 7.91 -0.60
C ASN A 13 0.51 7.11 0.57
N ILE A 14 1.25 6.04 0.24
CA ILE A 14 1.92 5.12 1.17
C ILE A 14 3.28 4.70 0.63
N GLU A 15 4.19 4.33 1.53
CA GLU A 15 5.47 3.73 1.15
C GLU A 15 5.38 2.21 1.23
N ILE A 16 5.64 1.55 0.12
CA ILE A 16 5.70 0.08 0.03
C ILE A 16 7.14 -0.39 0.05
N ALA A 17 7.40 -1.40 0.88
CA ALA A 17 8.70 -2.04 0.98
C ALA A 17 9.15 -2.59 -0.39
N PRO A 18 10.43 -2.44 -0.77
CA PRO A 18 10.99 -3.22 -1.86
C PRO A 18 10.83 -4.72 -1.58
N ASP A 19 10.57 -5.52 -2.62
CA ASP A 19 10.33 -6.96 -2.48
C ASP A 19 11.47 -7.69 -1.74
N LEU A 20 12.73 -7.24 -1.92
CA LEU A 20 13.88 -7.77 -1.18
C LEU A 20 13.74 -7.59 0.34
N ILE A 21 13.31 -6.40 0.78
CA ILE A 21 13.10 -6.08 2.20
C ILE A 21 11.89 -6.84 2.75
N ALA A 22 10.79 -6.88 1.99
CA ALA A 22 9.61 -7.66 2.37
C ALA A 22 9.95 -9.15 2.58
N ASN A 23 10.71 -9.74 1.66
CA ASN A 23 11.16 -11.13 1.74
C ASN A 23 12.05 -11.39 2.97
N GLN A 24 12.96 -10.47 3.30
CA GLN A 24 13.79 -10.56 4.52
C GLN A 24 12.95 -10.55 5.81
N LEU A 25 11.79 -9.90 5.76
CA LEU A 25 10.81 -9.86 6.86
C LEU A 25 9.78 -11.00 6.77
N ASN A 26 10.06 -12.05 5.98
CA ASN A 26 9.19 -13.20 5.72
C ASN A 26 7.85 -12.86 5.03
N VAL A 27 7.74 -11.71 4.40
CA VAL A 27 6.61 -11.34 3.55
C VAL A 27 6.92 -11.73 2.10
N ARG A 28 6.53 -12.97 1.74
CA ARG A 28 6.76 -13.52 0.39
C ARG A 28 5.60 -13.31 -0.58
N ASN A 29 4.43 -12.96 -0.05
CA ASN A 29 3.23 -12.70 -0.82
C ASN A 29 2.59 -11.41 -0.30
N GLY A 30 2.45 -10.44 -1.20
CA GLY A 30 1.78 -9.16 -0.95
C GLY A 30 2.73 -7.97 -0.88
N ALA A 31 2.15 -6.79 -0.81
CA ALA A 31 2.87 -5.53 -0.71
C ALA A 31 2.88 -5.06 0.76
N LEU A 32 4.05 -5.11 1.39
CA LEU A 32 4.24 -4.67 2.78
C LEU A 32 4.28 -3.15 2.87
N ILE A 33 3.42 -2.58 3.72
CA ILE A 33 3.40 -1.15 3.99
C ILE A 33 4.49 -0.77 5.00
N LEU A 34 5.41 0.11 4.59
CA LEU A 34 6.44 0.67 5.47
C LEU A 34 5.96 1.94 6.15
N GLN A 35 5.36 2.86 5.39
CA GLN A 35 4.93 4.15 5.91
C GLN A 35 3.54 4.51 5.42
N VAL A 36 2.79 5.17 6.31
CA VAL A 36 1.50 5.77 6.02
C VAL A 36 1.56 7.19 6.58
N PRO A 37 1.58 8.24 5.73
CA PRO A 37 1.49 9.62 6.17
C PRO A 37 0.20 9.84 6.97
N GLY A 38 0.29 10.45 8.16
CA GLY A 38 -0.85 10.54 9.08
C GLY A 38 -2.05 11.35 8.57
N ASN A 39 -1.85 12.20 7.55
CA ASN A 39 -2.88 13.02 6.92
C ASN A 39 -3.44 12.43 5.61
N SER A 40 -3.01 11.22 5.20
CA SER A 40 -3.44 10.59 3.95
C SER A 40 -4.81 9.91 4.06
N LEU A 41 -5.39 9.54 2.91
CA LEU A 41 -6.60 8.71 2.89
C LEU A 41 -6.32 7.29 3.41
N ALA A 42 -5.09 6.80 3.23
CA ALA A 42 -4.64 5.52 3.77
C ALA A 42 -4.70 5.47 5.30
N ALA A 43 -4.25 6.52 5.98
CA ALA A 43 -4.37 6.63 7.43
C ALA A 43 -5.84 6.65 7.88
N LYS A 44 -6.70 7.41 7.17
CA LYS A 44 -8.14 7.50 7.47
C LYS A 44 -8.88 6.19 7.24
N ALA A 45 -8.46 5.40 6.25
CA ALA A 45 -8.96 4.05 6.00
C ALA A 45 -8.48 3.01 7.04
N GLY A 46 -7.55 3.40 7.93
CA GLY A 46 -7.05 2.55 9.00
C GLY A 46 -5.90 1.63 8.59
N LEU A 47 -5.18 1.94 7.51
CA LEU A 47 -3.94 1.23 7.15
C LEU A 47 -2.85 1.53 8.17
N LEU A 48 -2.12 0.49 8.58
CA LEU A 48 -1.07 0.56 9.56
C LEU A 48 0.33 0.40 8.92
N PRO A 49 1.28 1.30 9.25
CA PRO A 49 2.66 1.18 8.80
C PRO A 49 3.43 0.11 9.57
N THR A 50 4.52 -0.37 8.99
CA THR A 50 5.52 -1.15 9.72
C THR A 50 6.30 -0.23 10.66
N THR A 51 6.38 -0.60 11.94
CA THR A 51 7.02 0.22 12.97
C THR A 51 8.12 -0.55 13.69
N ARG A 52 8.93 0.18 14.46
CA ARG A 52 9.90 -0.42 15.38
C ARG A 52 9.34 -0.27 16.79
N GLY A 53 9.15 -1.40 17.46
CA GLY A 53 8.73 -1.45 18.85
C GLY A 53 9.80 -0.89 19.79
N PHE A 54 9.40 -0.60 21.04
CA PHE A 54 10.29 -0.03 22.05
C PHE A 54 11.53 -0.91 22.34
N ALA A 55 11.38 -2.23 22.26
CA ALA A 55 12.47 -3.19 22.44
C ALA A 55 13.37 -3.36 21.20
N GLY A 56 13.17 -2.55 20.14
CA GLY A 56 13.92 -2.62 18.90
C GLY A 56 13.44 -3.69 17.91
N ASN A 57 12.43 -4.49 18.27
CA ASN A 57 11.82 -5.46 17.38
C ASN A 57 10.99 -4.76 16.28
N ILE A 58 10.96 -5.34 15.08
CA ILE A 58 10.11 -4.86 13.99
C ILE A 58 8.68 -5.37 14.22
N VAL A 59 7.71 -4.47 14.15
CA VAL A 59 6.28 -4.78 14.16
C VAL A 59 5.76 -4.53 12.75
N LEU A 60 5.43 -5.60 12.05
CA LEU A 60 4.90 -5.51 10.69
C LEU A 60 3.57 -4.78 10.68
N GLY A 61 3.44 -3.87 9.72
CA GLY A 61 2.17 -3.22 9.41
C GLY A 61 1.29 -4.11 8.54
N ASP A 62 0.43 -3.47 7.77
CA ASP A 62 -0.46 -4.17 6.86
C ASP A 62 0.27 -4.66 5.61
N ILE A 63 -0.18 -5.81 5.12
CA ILE A 63 0.32 -6.43 3.89
C ILE A 63 -0.85 -6.51 2.92
N ILE A 64 -0.77 -5.82 1.80
CA ILE A 64 -1.84 -5.82 0.79
C ILE A 64 -1.71 -7.09 -0.04
N GLU A 65 -2.74 -7.93 -0.01
CA GLU A 65 -2.78 -9.23 -0.72
C GLU A 65 -3.71 -9.19 -1.94
N ALA A 66 -4.66 -8.24 -2.01
CA ALA A 66 -5.46 -8.02 -3.22
C ALA A 66 -6.04 -6.60 -3.31
N VAL A 67 -6.39 -6.18 -4.52
CA VAL A 67 -7.18 -4.96 -4.83
C VAL A 67 -8.36 -5.37 -5.69
N ASP A 68 -9.59 -5.15 -5.22
CA ASP A 68 -10.85 -5.57 -5.86
C ASP A 68 -10.82 -7.04 -6.32
N GLY A 69 -10.27 -7.91 -5.46
CA GLY A 69 -10.12 -9.34 -5.75
C GLY A 69 -8.97 -9.69 -6.72
N LYS A 70 -8.28 -8.71 -7.32
CA LYS A 70 -7.06 -8.95 -8.10
C LYS A 70 -5.90 -9.25 -7.15
N PRO A 71 -5.27 -10.43 -7.22
CA PRO A 71 -4.21 -10.80 -6.29
C PRO A 71 -2.97 -9.93 -6.47
N VAL A 72 -2.42 -9.46 -5.35
CA VAL A 72 -1.17 -8.69 -5.27
C VAL A 72 -0.13 -9.57 -4.62
N ARG A 73 0.97 -9.87 -5.34
CA ARG A 73 2.07 -10.68 -4.81
C ARG A 73 3.33 -9.88 -4.55
N SER A 74 3.45 -8.69 -5.14
CA SER A 74 4.61 -7.83 -5.08
C SER A 74 4.23 -6.35 -5.07
N LYS A 75 5.19 -5.48 -4.77
CA LYS A 75 5.03 -4.03 -4.95
C LYS A 75 4.63 -3.65 -6.37
N ALA A 76 5.20 -4.33 -7.37
CA ALA A 76 4.90 -4.06 -8.77
C ALA A 76 3.46 -4.44 -9.14
N ASP A 77 2.94 -5.55 -8.60
CA ASP A 77 1.58 -5.99 -8.85
C ASP A 77 0.56 -5.03 -8.26
N LEU A 78 0.83 -4.46 -7.08
CA LEU A 78 -0.03 -3.43 -6.48
C LEU A 78 -0.17 -2.24 -7.43
N TYR A 79 0.94 -1.70 -7.93
CA TYR A 79 0.88 -0.54 -8.84
C TYR A 79 0.18 -0.88 -10.15
N LYS A 80 0.46 -2.05 -10.74
CA LYS A 80 -0.26 -2.51 -11.94
C LYS A 80 -1.76 -2.68 -11.70
N ALA A 81 -2.16 -3.13 -10.51
CA ALA A 81 -3.57 -3.25 -10.17
C ALA A 81 -4.23 -1.87 -10.16
N LEU A 82 -3.57 -0.88 -9.54
CA LEU A 82 -4.04 0.51 -9.41
C LEU A 82 -4.00 1.31 -10.73
N ASP A 83 -3.13 0.96 -11.68
CA ASP A 83 -3.00 1.63 -12.98
C ASP A 83 -4.30 1.69 -13.81
N ASN A 84 -5.29 0.84 -13.51
CA ASN A 84 -6.58 0.81 -14.21
C ASN A 84 -7.64 1.73 -13.60
N TYR A 85 -7.31 2.46 -12.55
CA TYR A 85 -8.24 3.29 -11.80
C TYR A 85 -7.87 4.77 -11.90
N ASN A 86 -8.86 5.62 -11.59
CA ASN A 86 -8.73 7.06 -11.59
C ASN A 86 -8.71 7.61 -10.16
N ILE A 87 -8.25 8.85 -10.01
CA ILE A 87 -8.32 9.56 -8.72
C ILE A 87 -9.79 9.68 -8.32
N GLY A 88 -10.08 9.38 -7.06
CA GLY A 88 -11.42 9.39 -6.49
C GLY A 88 -12.15 8.04 -6.60
N ASP A 89 -11.65 7.09 -7.39
CA ASP A 89 -12.23 5.74 -7.43
C ASP A 89 -12.04 5.05 -6.08
N GLU A 90 -13.08 4.35 -5.62
CA GLU A 90 -13.01 3.55 -4.40
C GLU A 90 -12.65 2.11 -4.73
N VAL A 91 -11.61 1.58 -4.08
CA VAL A 91 -11.16 0.19 -4.24
C VAL A 91 -11.23 -0.55 -2.91
N ARG A 92 -11.48 -1.85 -2.97
CA ARG A 92 -11.43 -2.75 -1.82
C ARG A 92 -10.07 -3.41 -1.73
N LEU A 93 -9.33 -3.09 -0.69
CA LEU A 93 -8.07 -3.73 -0.35
C LEU A 93 -8.33 -4.93 0.55
N LYS A 94 -7.83 -6.09 0.14
CA LYS A 94 -7.66 -7.22 1.06
C LYS A 94 -6.27 -7.12 1.67
N ILE A 95 -6.22 -6.99 2.99
CA ILE A 95 -4.99 -6.88 3.75
C ILE A 95 -4.82 -8.02 4.73
N ARG A 96 -3.57 -8.30 5.09
CA ARG A 96 -3.22 -9.16 6.20
C ARG A 96 -2.51 -8.35 7.28
N ARG A 97 -3.03 -8.42 8.49
CA ARG A 97 -2.50 -7.76 9.69
C ARG A 97 -2.14 -8.85 10.70
N GLY A 98 -0.85 -9.13 10.84
CA GLY A 98 -0.39 -10.31 11.57
C GLY A 98 -0.89 -11.61 10.91
N ASN A 99 -1.80 -12.30 11.60
CA ASN A 99 -2.42 -13.57 11.15
C ASN A 99 -3.87 -13.40 10.68
N GLU A 100 -4.42 -12.19 10.75
CA GLU A 100 -5.81 -11.92 10.39
C GLU A 100 -5.88 -11.29 9.00
N ASN A 101 -6.90 -11.69 8.24
CA ASN A 101 -7.22 -11.11 6.94
C ASN A 101 -8.41 -10.17 7.10
N MET A 102 -8.30 -8.98 6.55
CA MET A 102 -9.31 -7.93 6.64
C MET A 102 -9.53 -7.29 5.27
N GLU A 103 -10.68 -6.68 5.09
CA GLU A 103 -10.99 -5.89 3.90
C GLU A 103 -11.24 -4.44 4.30
N LEU A 104 -10.60 -3.51 3.58
CA LEU A 104 -10.74 -2.07 3.78
C LEU A 104 -11.12 -1.43 2.45
N SER A 105 -12.09 -0.51 2.46
CA SER A 105 -12.42 0.28 1.28
C SER A 105 -11.72 1.64 1.38
N ILE A 106 -11.12 2.08 0.28
CA ILE A 106 -10.33 3.31 0.24
C ILE A 106 -10.48 4.00 -1.11
N ALA A 107 -10.67 5.32 -1.07
CA ALA A 107 -10.63 6.15 -2.26
C ALA A 107 -9.17 6.41 -2.69
N LEU A 108 -8.90 6.30 -3.98
CA LEU A 108 -7.59 6.56 -4.55
C LEU A 108 -7.34 8.07 -4.65
N GLU A 109 -6.12 8.46 -4.32
CA GLU A 109 -5.65 9.84 -4.40
C GLU A 109 -4.50 9.97 -5.40
N GLU A 110 -4.08 11.21 -5.66
CA GLU A 110 -2.85 11.42 -6.40
C GLU A 110 -1.66 10.92 -5.58
N LYS A 111 -0.83 10.09 -6.20
CA LYS A 111 0.45 9.73 -5.61
C LYS A 111 1.47 10.81 -5.89
N ASP A 112 1.65 11.73 -4.94
CA ASP A 112 2.82 12.61 -4.91
C ASP A 112 4.07 11.72 -4.81
N SER A 113 4.96 11.81 -5.81
CA SER A 113 6.11 10.89 -5.98
C SER A 113 7.39 11.45 -5.38
#